data_AF-A0AA91F648-F1
#
_entry.id   AF-A0AA91F648-F1
#
_cell.length_a   1.000
_cell.length_b   1.000
_cell.length_c   1.000
_cell.angle_alpha   90.00
_cell.angle_beta   90.00
_cell.angle_gamma   90.00
#
_symmetry.space_group_name_H-M   'P 1'
#
loop_
_entity.id
_entity.type
_entity.pdbx_description
1 polymer ?
#
loop_
_entity_poly.entity_id
_entity_poly.type
_entity_poly.pdbx_seq_one_letter_code
_entity_poly.pdbx_strand_id
1 'polypeptide(L)'
;MLDAMNAGLPERIQPQILALYRARRDALCEAMEGHLGSLFAWEKPQGGMFVWATARNPSLDTDELMRLGLEEGVCVTLSSVFDVTGEDRRAIRVNFTLNAPERLHEGVRRLAAAARRLGQ
;
A
#
# COMPACT_ATOMS: atom_id res chain seq x y z
N MET A 1 -5.81 -8.09 -28.99
CA MET A 1 -6.76 -7.49 -28.04
C MET A 1 -8.19 -7.73 -28.46
N LEU A 2 -8.58 -7.40 -29.70
CA LEU A 2 -9.91 -7.74 -30.25
C LEU A 2 -10.23 -9.24 -30.16
N ASP A 3 -9.31 -10.12 -30.55
CA ASP A 3 -9.55 -11.58 -30.51
C ASP A 3 -9.79 -12.10 -29.09
N ALA A 4 -9.10 -11.54 -28.10
CA ALA A 4 -9.30 -11.89 -26.69
C ALA A 4 -10.66 -11.42 -26.17
N MET A 5 -11.12 -10.24 -26.60
CA MET A 5 -12.46 -9.74 -26.28
C MET A 5 -13.54 -10.59 -26.96
N ASN A 6 -13.37 -10.90 -28.24
CA ASN A 6 -14.29 -11.74 -29.00
C ASN A 6 -14.37 -13.17 -28.46
N ALA A 7 -13.29 -13.68 -27.88
CA ALA A 7 -13.24 -14.99 -27.22
C ALA A 7 -13.85 -15.00 -25.80
N GLY A 8 -14.40 -13.88 -25.33
CA GLY A 8 -14.96 -13.75 -23.98
C GLY A 8 -13.94 -13.93 -22.86
N LEU A 9 -12.65 -13.64 -23.15
CA LEU A 9 -11.57 -13.80 -22.17
C LEU A 9 -11.75 -12.90 -20.94
N PRO A 10 -12.16 -11.62 -21.07
CA PRO A 10 -12.38 -10.76 -19.90
C PRO A 10 -13.39 -11.35 -18.92
N GLU A 11 -14.53 -11.85 -19.40
CA GLU A 11 -15.61 -12.40 -18.58
C GLU A 11 -15.16 -13.66 -17.82
N ARG A 12 -14.28 -14.46 -18.44
CA ARG A 12 -13.74 -15.68 -17.83
C ARG A 12 -12.71 -15.40 -16.74
N ILE A 13 -11.86 -14.39 -16.93
CA ILE A 13 -10.73 -14.10 -16.02
C ILE A 13 -11.12 -13.09 -14.93
N GLN A 14 -12.04 -12.17 -15.20
CA GLN A 14 -12.50 -11.14 -14.26
C GLN A 14 -12.82 -11.68 -12.86
N PRO A 15 -13.63 -12.74 -12.66
CA PRO A 15 -13.94 -13.22 -11.31
C PRO A 15 -12.69 -13.69 -10.56
N GLN A 16 -11.71 -14.27 -11.26
CA GLN A 16 -10.45 -14.73 -10.67
C GLN A 16 -9.57 -13.54 -10.24
N ILE A 17 -9.49 -12.50 -11.07
CA ILE A 17 -8.76 -11.25 -10.73
C ILE A 17 -9.41 -10.58 -9.53
N LEU A 18 -10.75 -10.49 -9.50
CA LEU A 18 -11.48 -9.87 -8.39
C LEU A 18 -11.25 -10.63 -7.08
N ALA A 19 -11.31 -11.97 -7.10
CA ALA A 19 -11.02 -12.80 -5.94
C ALA A 19 -9.58 -12.61 -5.45
N LEU A 20 -8.61 -12.63 -6.38
CA LEU A 20 -7.19 -12.45 -6.07
C LEU A 20 -6.91 -11.08 -5.45
N TYR A 21 -7.42 -10.00 -6.05
CA TYR A 21 -7.18 -8.64 -5.57
C TYR A 21 -7.90 -8.38 -4.25
N ARG A 22 -9.08 -8.97 -4.04
CA ARG A 22 -9.79 -8.91 -2.76
C ARG A 22 -8.96 -9.56 -1.65
N ALA A 23 -8.46 -10.77 -1.87
CA ALA A 23 -7.63 -11.48 -0.89
C ALA A 23 -6.36 -10.69 -0.54
N ARG A 24 -5.67 -10.13 -1.54
CA ARG A 24 -4.47 -9.32 -1.31
C ARG A 24 -4.76 -8.00 -0.59
N ARG A 25 -5.85 -7.30 -0.96
CA ARG A 25 -6.30 -6.09 -0.26
C ARG A 25 -6.58 -6.40 1.20
N ASP A 26 -7.31 -7.48 1.46
CA ASP A 26 -7.72 -7.86 2.81
C ASP A 26 -6.50 -8.18 3.68
N ALA A 27 -5.55 -8.96 3.16
CA ALA A 27 -4.28 -9.25 3.83
C ALA A 27 -3.45 -7.99 4.11
N LEU A 28 -3.35 -7.07 3.14
CA LEU A 28 -2.65 -5.80 3.37
C LEU A 28 -3.32 -4.99 4.47
N CYS A 29 -4.66 -4.81 4.40
CA CYS A 29 -5.38 -3.99 5.39
C CYS A 29 -5.31 -4.59 6.79
N GLU A 30 -5.40 -5.92 6.91
CA GLU A 30 -5.24 -6.62 8.19
C GLU A 30 -3.84 -6.42 8.78
N ALA A 31 -2.80 -6.58 7.96
CA ALA A 31 -1.42 -6.31 8.38
C ALA A 31 -1.24 -4.85 8.82
N MET A 32 -1.81 -3.90 8.06
CA MET A 32 -1.75 -2.48 8.37
C MET A 32 -2.45 -2.17 9.69
N GLU A 33 -3.62 -2.76 9.95
CA GLU A 33 -4.35 -2.58 11.22
C GLU A 33 -3.47 -2.97 12.42
N GLY A 34 -2.86 -4.16 12.37
CA GLY A 34 -2.04 -4.67 13.47
C GLY A 34 -0.70 -3.95 13.68
N HIS A 35 -0.12 -3.35 12.64
CA HIS A 35 1.24 -2.79 12.73
C HIS A 35 1.33 -1.28 12.57
N LEU A 36 0.42 -0.68 11.80
CA LEU A 36 0.43 0.73 11.39
C LEU A 36 -0.80 1.50 11.88
N GLY A 37 -1.83 0.86 12.46
CA GLY A 37 -3.08 1.52 12.87
C GLY A 37 -2.91 2.70 13.83
N SER A 38 -1.88 2.68 14.68
CA SER A 38 -1.53 3.80 15.58
C SER A 38 -0.72 4.91 14.92
N LEU A 39 -0.12 4.65 13.75
CA LEU A 39 0.80 5.56 13.05
C LEU A 39 0.13 6.22 11.84
N PHE A 40 -0.74 5.47 11.15
CA PHE A 40 -1.44 5.88 9.94
C PHE A 40 -2.94 5.67 10.08
N ALA A 41 -3.69 6.47 9.33
CA ALA A 41 -5.12 6.31 9.12
C ALA A 41 -5.35 6.04 7.63
N TRP A 42 -6.22 5.07 7.33
CA TRP A 42 -6.65 4.75 5.97
C TRP A 42 -8.07 4.22 5.99
N GLU A 43 -8.69 4.18 4.82
CA GLU A 43 -9.94 3.45 4.61
C GLU A 43 -9.68 2.20 3.78
N LYS A 44 -10.39 1.12 4.08
CA LYS A 44 -10.32 -0.11 3.30
C LYS A 44 -10.99 0.12 1.94
N PRO A 45 -10.25 0.08 0.81
CA PRO A 45 -10.82 0.43 -0.49
C PRO A 45 -11.80 -0.65 -0.97
N GLN A 46 -12.92 -0.27 -1.58
CA GLN A 46 -13.87 -1.24 -2.12
C GLN A 46 -13.33 -2.00 -3.34
N GLY A 47 -12.38 -1.40 -4.07
CA GLY A 47 -11.71 -1.97 -5.23
C GLY A 47 -10.46 -1.16 -5.62
N GLY A 48 -9.90 -1.43 -6.79
CA GLY A 48 -8.68 -0.77 -7.26
C GLY A 48 -7.41 -1.55 -6.91
N MET A 49 -6.31 -0.84 -6.69
CA MET A 49 -4.97 -1.46 -6.55
C MET A 49 -4.12 -0.91 -5.40
N PHE A 50 -4.57 0.15 -4.72
CA PHE A 50 -3.79 0.86 -3.72
C PHE A 50 -4.60 1.18 -2.47
N VAL A 51 -3.91 1.22 -1.34
CA VAL A 51 -4.36 1.87 -0.11
C VAL A 51 -3.63 3.20 0.00
N TRP A 52 -4.37 4.28 0.29
CA TRP A 52 -3.81 5.57 0.67
C TRP A 52 -3.86 5.70 2.18
N ALA A 53 -2.72 5.89 2.82
CA ALA A 53 -2.62 5.96 4.27
C ALA A 53 -1.92 7.26 4.68
N THR A 54 -2.63 8.06 5.47
CA THR A 54 -2.16 9.36 5.96
C THR A 54 -1.62 9.21 7.37
N ALA A 55 -0.44 9.75 7.63
CA ALA A 55 0.18 9.75 8.95
C ALA A 55 -0.72 10.49 9.94
N ARG A 56 -0.88 9.90 11.13
CA ARG A 56 -1.65 10.51 12.22
C ARG A 56 -0.87 11.65 12.89
N ASN A 57 0.45 11.53 12.96
CA ASN A 57 1.32 12.60 13.43
C ASN A 57 1.63 13.57 12.27
N PRO A 58 1.24 14.85 12.36
CA PRO A 58 1.53 15.84 11.32
C PRO A 58 3.02 16.11 11.08
N SER A 59 3.89 15.81 12.04
CA SER A 59 5.35 16.00 11.92
C SER A 59 6.07 14.82 11.27
N LEU A 60 5.36 13.74 10.92
CA LEU A 60 5.97 12.60 10.23
C LEU A 60 6.28 13.00 8.78
N ASP A 61 7.53 12.86 8.37
CA ASP A 61 7.97 13.04 6.97
C ASP A 61 8.06 11.67 6.27
N THR A 62 7.22 11.45 5.25
CA THR A 62 7.18 10.18 4.52
C THR A 62 8.35 9.97 3.57
N ASP A 63 9.09 11.01 3.19
CA ASP A 63 10.33 10.90 2.42
C ASP A 63 11.44 10.30 3.29
N GLU A 64 11.54 10.73 4.56
CA GLU A 64 12.47 10.14 5.52
C GLU A 64 12.08 8.70 5.88
N LEU A 65 10.78 8.45 6.08
CA LEU A 65 10.26 7.10 6.23
C LEU A 65 10.67 6.19 5.07
N MET A 66 10.62 6.69 3.83
CA MET A 66 11.01 5.93 2.67
C MET A 66 12.50 5.56 2.70
N ARG A 67 13.38 6.50 3.10
CA ARG A 67 14.81 6.24 3.27
C ARG A 67 15.05 5.11 4.27
N LEU A 68 14.39 5.17 5.44
CA LEU A 68 14.47 4.12 6.46
C LEU A 68 13.83 2.81 5.99
N GLY A 69 12.73 2.88 5.25
CA GLY A 69 12.05 1.72 4.67
C GLY A 69 12.97 0.94 3.74
N LEU A 70 13.75 1.64 2.91
CA LEU A 70 14.73 1.00 2.02
C LEU A 70 15.81 0.23 2.80
N GLU A 71 16.27 0.74 3.94
CA GLU A 71 17.20 0.02 4.83
C GLU A 71 16.56 -1.27 5.39
N GLU A 72 15.27 -1.23 5.72
CA GLU A 72 14.49 -2.40 6.16
C GLU A 72 14.06 -3.31 4.98
N GLY A 73 14.40 -2.96 3.74
CA GLY A 73 14.06 -3.71 2.53
C GLY A 73 12.57 -3.64 2.17
N VAL A 74 11.91 -2.51 2.42
CA VAL A 74 10.55 -2.20 1.97
C VAL A 74 10.51 -0.86 1.23
N CYS A 75 9.61 -0.74 0.25
CA CYS A 75 9.43 0.47 -0.54
C CYS A 75 7.93 0.77 -0.68
N VAL A 76 7.56 2.03 -0.48
CA VAL A 76 6.20 2.56 -0.69
C VAL A 76 6.29 3.86 -1.48
N THR A 77 5.19 4.26 -2.13
CA THR A 77 5.17 5.56 -2.81
C THR A 77 4.76 6.65 -1.83
N LEU A 78 5.60 7.66 -1.67
CA LEU A 78 5.36 8.88 -0.88
C LEU A 78 4.30 9.78 -1.52
N SER A 79 3.55 10.56 -0.73
CA SER A 79 2.55 11.51 -1.22
C SER A 79 3.15 12.66 -2.02
N SER A 80 4.38 13.07 -1.71
CA SER A 80 5.07 14.21 -2.31
C SER A 80 5.26 14.05 -3.83
N VAL A 81 5.27 12.82 -4.36
CA VAL A 81 5.34 12.59 -5.81
C VAL A 81 4.01 12.80 -6.54
N PHE A 82 2.90 12.93 -5.80
CA PHE A 82 1.56 13.23 -6.32
C PHE A 82 1.14 14.69 -6.07
N ASP A 83 1.95 15.43 -5.31
CA ASP A 83 1.74 16.84 -5.04
C ASP A 83 2.58 17.68 -6.01
N VAL A 84 1.93 18.65 -6.67
CA VAL A 84 2.61 19.53 -7.65
C VAL A 84 3.65 20.42 -6.97
N THR A 85 3.44 20.77 -5.69
CA THR A 85 4.42 21.56 -4.92
C THR A 85 5.44 20.68 -4.20
N GLY A 86 5.14 19.39 -3.99
CA GLY A 86 5.98 18.45 -3.25
C GLY A 86 6.01 18.69 -1.74
N GLU A 87 5.05 19.46 -1.21
CA GLU A 87 4.98 19.83 0.20
C GLU A 87 4.19 18.81 1.02
N ASP A 88 3.25 18.07 0.41
CA ASP A 88 2.52 17.01 1.10
C ASP A 88 3.40 15.77 1.30
N ARG A 89 3.98 15.65 2.50
CA ARG A 89 4.83 14.53 2.93
C ARG A 89 4.19 13.69 4.02
N ARG A 90 2.86 13.67 4.09
CA ARG A 90 2.14 13.03 5.20
C ARG A 90 1.51 11.71 4.83
N ALA A 91 1.50 11.31 3.57
CA ALA A 91 0.85 10.08 3.17
C ALA A 91 1.76 9.13 2.41
N ILE A 92 1.36 7.87 2.43
CA ILE A 92 1.95 6.79 1.65
C ILE A 92 0.87 6.10 0.83
N ARG A 93 1.26 5.65 -0.36
CA ARG A 93 0.44 4.84 -1.26
C ARG A 93 1.03 3.44 -1.35
N VAL A 94 0.27 2.45 -0.89
CA VAL A 94 0.71 1.06 -0.78
C VAL A 94 -0.02 0.20 -1.81
N ASN A 95 0.71 -0.49 -2.68
CA ASN A 95 0.15 -1.39 -3.67
C ASN A 95 -0.14 -2.77 -3.06
N PHE A 96 -1.33 -3.31 -3.30
CA PHE A 96 -1.66 -4.69 -2.91
C PHE A 96 -1.75 -5.66 -4.10
N THR A 97 -1.66 -5.21 -5.36
CA THR A 97 -1.87 -6.10 -6.50
C THR A 97 -0.64 -6.85 -6.96
N LEU A 98 0.56 -6.42 -6.62
CA LEU A 98 1.80 -7.05 -7.10
C LEU A 98 2.25 -8.24 -6.24
N ASN A 99 2.12 -8.12 -4.91
CA ASN A 99 2.69 -9.07 -3.96
C ASN A 99 1.65 -10.08 -3.44
N ALA A 100 2.12 -11.30 -3.13
CA ALA A 100 1.31 -12.29 -2.42
C ALA A 100 1.03 -11.85 -0.96
N PRO A 101 -0.05 -12.34 -0.33
CA PRO A 101 -0.44 -11.98 1.04
C PRO A 101 0.72 -12.01 2.05
N GLU A 102 1.51 -13.08 2.07
CA GLU A 102 2.61 -13.29 3.02
C GLU A 102 3.68 -12.20 2.88
N ARG A 103 3.96 -11.80 1.63
CA ARG A 103 4.91 -10.73 1.32
C ARG A 103 4.34 -9.34 1.65
N LEU A 104 3.02 -9.16 1.58
CA LEU A 104 2.35 -7.93 2.04
C LEU A 104 2.46 -7.80 3.57
N HIS A 105 2.20 -8.88 4.32
CA HIS A 105 2.37 -8.89 5.78
C HIS A 105 3.80 -8.54 6.18
N GLU A 106 4.80 -9.19 5.57
CA GLU A 106 6.21 -8.91 5.86
C GLU A 106 6.61 -7.48 5.47
N GLY A 107 6.13 -6.97 4.33
CA GLY A 107 6.36 -5.60 3.90
C GLY A 107 5.81 -4.59 4.92
N VAL A 108 4.57 -4.79 5.38
CA VAL A 108 3.97 -3.93 6.41
C VAL A 108 4.73 -4.01 7.73
N ARG A 109 5.19 -5.19 8.15
CA ARG A 109 5.99 -5.36 9.37
C ARG A 109 7.29 -4.55 9.29
N ARG A 110 8.00 -4.61 8.15
CA ARG A 110 9.22 -3.82 7.89
C ARG A 110 8.94 -2.32 7.87
N LEU A 111 7.83 -1.92 7.25
CA LEU A 111 7.43 -0.51 7.20
C LEU A 111 7.13 0.04 8.59
N ALA A 112 6.50 -0.75 9.45
CA ALA A 112 6.26 -0.38 10.84
C ALA A 112 7.56 -0.26 11.64
N ALA A 113 8.56 -1.12 11.36
CA ALA A 113 9.89 -0.98 11.98
C ALA A 113 10.55 0.34 11.58
N ALA A 114 10.54 0.69 10.30
CA ALA A 114 11.06 1.97 9.81
C ALA A 114 10.32 3.17 10.42
N ALA A 115 8.99 3.13 10.48
CA ALA A 115 8.18 4.20 11.03
C ALA A 115 8.39 4.42 12.54
N ARG A 116 8.66 3.35 13.30
CA ARG A 116 9.01 3.46 14.72
C ARG A 116 10.40 4.05 14.94
N ARG A 117 11.37 3.77 14.06
CA ARG A 117 12.71 4.39 14.09
C ARG A 117 12.64 5.90 13.85
N LEU A 118 11.71 6.35 13.01
CA LEU A 118 11.49 7.77 12.72
C LEU A 118 10.91 8.55 13.92
N GLY A 119 10.17 7.89 14.81
CA GLY A 119 9.57 8.49 15.99
C GLY A 119 10.47 8.52 17.23
N GLN A 120 11.71 8.06 17.12
CA GLN A 120 12.76 8.12 18.16
C GLN A 120 13.62 9.36 17.95
#